data_AF-P0DMY0-F1
#
_entry.id   AF-P0DMY0-F1
#
_cell.length_a   1.000
_cell.length_b   1.000
_cell.length_c   1.000
_cell.angle_alpha   90.00
_cell.angle_beta   90.00
_cell.angle_gamma   90.00
#
_symmetry.space_group_name_H-M   'P 1'
#
loop_
_entity.id
_entity.type
_entity.pdbx_description
1 polymer ?
#
loop_
_entity_poly.entity_id
_entity_poly.type
_entity_poly.pdbx_seq_one_letter_code
_entity_poly.pdbx_strand_id
1 'polypeptide(L)' 'MNKALFLCLVVLCAAVVFAAEDLQKAKHAPFKRGAAGAAICICPDKVGRGDLWLFRGDCPGGYGYTSDCYVWPNICCYPH' A
#
# COMPACT_ATOMS: atom_id res chain seq x y z
N MET A 1 -2.64 30.99 -35.31
CA MET A 1 -2.94 30.18 -34.10
C MET A 1 -2.47 28.75 -34.37
N ASN A 2 -1.43 28.30 -33.66
CA ASN A 2 -0.79 27.03 -33.95
C ASN A 2 -1.58 25.89 -33.29
N LYS A 3 -2.41 25.17 -34.07
CA LYS A 3 -3.25 24.07 -33.58
C LYS A 3 -2.44 22.97 -32.90
N ALA A 4 -1.20 22.75 -33.34
CA ALA A 4 -0.29 21.77 -32.73
C ALA A 4 0.09 22.14 -31.29
N LEU A 5 0.33 23.43 -31.01
CA LEU A 5 0.65 23.88 -29.65
C LEU A 5 -0.52 23.65 -28.69
N PHE A 6 -1.74 23.89 -29.16
CA PHE A 6 -2.94 23.65 -28.35
C PHE A 6 -3.12 22.17 -28.03
N LEU A 7 -2.92 21.29 -29.02
CA LEU A 7 -2.99 19.85 -28.80
C LEU A 7 -1.92 19.35 -27.81
N CYS A 8 -0.67 19.82 -27.94
CA CYS A 8 0.39 19.47 -26.99
C CYS A 8 0.05 19.90 -25.56
N LEU A 9 -0.51 21.10 -25.36
CA LEU A 9 -0.87 21.60 -24.05
C LEU A 9 -1.99 20.76 -23.40
N VAL A 10 -2.99 20.34 -24.17
CA VAL A 10 -4.07 19.46 -23.68
C VAL A 10 -3.54 18.09 -23.28
N VAL A 11 -2.65 17.49 -24.09
CA VAL A 11 -2.03 16.19 -23.77
C VAL A 11 -1.16 16.27 -22.50
N LEU A 12 -0.40 17.35 -22.34
CA LEU A 12 0.40 17.58 -21.13
C LEU A 12 -0.48 17.74 -19.90
N CYS A 13 -1.57 18.51 -19.97
CA CYS A 13 -2.52 18.64 -18.86
C CYS A 13 -3.14 17.29 -18.46
N ALA A 14 -3.55 16.47 -19.44
CA ALA A 14 -4.07 15.14 -19.17
C ALA A 14 -3.03 14.26 -18.47
N ALA A 15 -1.78 14.23 -18.97
CA ALA A 15 -0.72 13.45 -18.34
C ALA A 15 -0.44 13.89 -16.89
N VAL A 16 -0.47 15.19 -16.60
CA VAL A 16 -0.27 15.73 -15.24
C VAL A 16 -1.42 15.34 -14.31
N VAL A 17 -2.67 15.37 -14.77
CA VAL A 17 -3.83 14.94 -13.97
C VAL A 17 -3.71 13.45 -13.60
N PHE A 18 -3.37 12.60 -14.58
CA PHE A 18 -3.24 11.17 -14.34
C PHE A 18 -2.08 10.87 -13.38
N ALA A 19 -0.93 11.53 -13.56
CA ALA A 19 0.19 11.42 -12.63
C ALA A 19 -0.16 11.89 -11.22
N ALA A 20 -0.96 12.96 -11.10
CA ALA A 20 -1.42 13.46 -9.81
C ALA A 20 -2.42 12.49 -9.15
N GLU A 21 -3.32 11.86 -9.91
CA GLU A 21 -4.23 10.84 -9.41
C GLU A 21 -3.50 9.59 -8.92
N ASP A 22 -2.50 9.11 -9.67
CA ASP A 22 -1.66 7.99 -9.24
C ASP A 22 -0.86 8.33 -7.99
N LEU A 23 -0.32 9.56 -7.90
CA LEU A 23 0.36 10.01 -6.69
C LEU A 23 -0.59 10.12 -5.49
N GLN A 24 -1.82 10.57 -5.71
CA GLN A 24 -2.87 10.60 -4.68
C GLN A 24 -3.25 9.18 -4.26
N LYS A 25 -3.41 8.23 -5.19
CA LYS A 25 -3.65 6.82 -4.85
C LYS A 25 -2.48 6.20 -4.12
N ALA A 26 -1.25 6.52 -4.47
CA ALA A 26 -0.06 6.08 -3.73
C ALA A 26 0.04 6.72 -2.34
N LYS A 27 -0.44 7.96 -2.18
CA LYS A 27 -0.50 8.67 -0.89
C LYS A 27 -1.63 8.15 0.01
N HIS A 28 -2.74 7.68 -0.57
CA HIS A 28 -3.87 7.07 0.13
C HIS A 28 -3.77 5.56 0.26
N ALA A 29 -2.87 4.89 -0.46
CA ALA A 29 -2.49 3.53 -0.16
C ALA A 29 -1.99 3.55 1.28
N PRO A 30 -2.61 2.78 2.19
CA PRO A 30 -2.22 2.82 3.57
C PRO A 30 -0.74 2.41 3.62
N PHE A 31 0.10 3.37 3.99
CA PHE A 31 1.54 3.20 4.05
C PHE A 31 1.81 2.04 5.02
N LYS A 32 2.12 0.85 4.49
CA LYS A 32 2.42 -0.35 5.29
C LYS A 32 3.48 -0.06 6.35
N ARG A 33 4.42 0.80 5.98
CA ARG A 33 5.50 1.34 6.81
C ARG A 33 5.06 2.18 8.03
N GLY A 34 3.77 2.26 8.35
CA GLY A 34 3.26 3.20 9.36
C GLY A 34 1.88 2.88 9.94
N ALA A 35 1.50 1.61 10.09
CA ALA A 35 0.90 1.32 11.40
C ALA A 35 2.03 1.62 12.39
N ALA A 36 2.00 2.77 13.06
CA ALA A 36 3.03 3.25 13.99
C ALA A 36 3.15 2.38 15.28
N GLY A 37 3.04 1.06 15.11
CA GLY A 37 3.00 0.01 16.12
C GLY A 37 3.02 -1.41 15.52
N ALA A 38 3.13 -1.61 14.21
CA ALA A 38 3.31 -2.96 13.66
C ALA A 38 4.79 -3.39 13.78
N ALA A 39 5.08 -4.25 14.75
CA ALA A 39 6.42 -4.82 14.90
C ALA A 39 6.70 -5.83 13.78
N ILE A 40 7.97 -6.15 13.55
CA ILE A 40 8.34 -7.24 12.65
C ILE A 40 7.97 -8.56 13.32
N CYS A 41 7.32 -9.46 12.59
CA CYS A 41 7.11 -10.86 13.00
C CYS A 41 7.58 -11.84 11.92
N ILE A 42 7.89 -13.06 12.33
CA ILE A 42 8.35 -14.16 11.46
C ILE A 42 7.49 -15.39 11.78
N CYS A 43 7.01 -16.07 10.73
CA CYS A 43 6.28 -17.32 10.85
C CYS A 43 7.15 -18.47 10.30
N PRO A 44 7.12 -19.67 10.90
CA PRO A 44 7.99 -20.77 10.53
C PRO A 44 7.84 -21.22 9.07
N ASP A 45 6.63 -21.12 8.49
CA ASP A 45 6.32 -21.58 7.13
C ASP A 45 6.25 -20.46 6.09
N LYS A 46 6.74 -19.26 6.43
CA LYS A 46 6.71 -18.09 5.53
C LYS A 46 8.11 -17.54 5.30
N VAL A 47 8.42 -17.26 4.04
CA VAL A 47 9.68 -16.58 3.67
C VAL A 47 9.50 -15.08 3.90
N GLY A 48 10.43 -14.48 4.65
CA GLY A 48 10.50 -13.03 4.84
C GLY A 48 9.98 -12.55 6.19
N ARG A 49 9.60 -11.28 6.24
CA ARG A 49 9.09 -10.59 7.44
C ARG A 49 7.63 -10.21 7.21
N GLY A 50 6.81 -10.32 8.23
CA GLY A 50 5.43 -9.83 8.25
C GLY A 50 5.23 -8.66 9.20
N ASP A 51 4.04 -8.08 9.14
CA ASP A 51 3.54 -7.04 10.04
C ASP A 51 2.83 -7.65 11.25
N LEU A 52 3.33 -7.40 12.46
CA LEU A 52 2.70 -7.82 13.70
C LEU A 52 1.57 -6.86 14.04
N TRP A 53 0.34 -7.36 14.02
CA TRP A 53 -0.83 -6.64 14.51
C TRP A 53 -1.21 -7.17 15.89
N LEU A 54 -1.12 -6.29 16.89
CA LEU A 54 -1.41 -6.65 18.27
C LEU A 54 -2.92 -6.79 18.49
N PHE A 55 -3.31 -7.82 19.26
CA PHE A 55 -4.69 -8.06 19.70
C PHE A 55 -5.73 -8.10 18.56
N ARG A 56 -5.36 -8.70 17.44
CA ARG A 56 -6.25 -8.92 16.30
C ARG A 56 -6.36 -10.39 15.96
N GLY A 57 -7.56 -10.78 15.53
CA GLY A 57 -7.84 -12.10 14.95
C GLY A 57 -7.64 -12.17 13.44
N ASP A 58 -7.51 -11.03 12.75
CA ASP A 58 -7.37 -10.96 11.28
C ASP A 58 -6.56 -9.72 10.85
N CYS A 59 -5.98 -9.80 9.66
CA CYS A 59 -5.22 -8.74 9.02
C CYS A 59 -6.12 -7.59 8.56
N PRO A 60 -5.69 -6.32 8.68
CA PRO A 60 -6.51 -5.22 8.20
C PRO A 60 -6.66 -5.26 6.68
N GLY A 61 -7.92 -5.21 6.23
CA GLY A 61 -8.24 -5.01 4.82
C GLY A 61 -7.72 -3.67 4.29
N GLY A 62 -7.47 -3.61 2.98
CA GLY A 62 -6.98 -2.41 2.29
C GLY A 62 -5.46 -2.25 2.26
N TYR A 63 -4.72 -3.05 3.04
CA TYR A 63 -3.25 -3.04 3.05
C TYR A 63 -2.62 -4.00 2.03
N GLY A 64 -3.40 -4.88 1.39
CA GLY A 64 -2.90 -5.84 0.42
C GLY A 64 -2.17 -7.05 1.03
N TYR A 65 -2.53 -7.41 2.28
CA TYR A 65 -2.13 -8.69 2.86
C TYR A 65 -2.83 -9.83 2.11
N THR A 66 -2.08 -10.88 1.81
CA THR A 66 -2.53 -12.07 1.09
C THR A 66 -2.45 -13.34 1.92
N SER A 67 -1.70 -13.31 3.02
CA SER A 67 -1.65 -14.41 3.97
C SER A 67 -1.24 -13.93 5.34
N ASP A 68 -1.57 -14.72 6.35
CA ASP A 68 -1.27 -14.43 7.73
C ASP A 68 -0.70 -15.65 8.45
N CYS A 69 -0.21 -15.44 9.67
CA CYS A 69 -0.10 -16.50 10.66
C CYS A 69 -0.52 -15.97 12.01
N TYR A 70 -1.25 -16.79 12.76
CA TYR A 70 -1.72 -16.41 14.07
C TYR A 70 -0.61 -16.60 15.12
N VAL A 71 -0.33 -15.54 15.89
CA VAL A 71 0.70 -15.52 16.94
C VAL A 71 0.02 -15.03 18.22
N TRP A 72 -0.77 -15.91 18.86
CA TRP A 72 -1.67 -15.56 19.96
C TRP A 72 -1.00 -14.63 20.99
N PRO A 73 -1.63 -13.50 21.37
CA PRO A 73 -2.97 -13.02 20.99
C PRO A 73 -2.98 -12.11 19.74
N ASN A 74 -1.92 -12.16 18.93
CA ASN A 74 -1.64 -11.27 17.81
C ASN A 74 -1.75 -12.02 16.48
N ILE A 75 -1.58 -11.28 15.38
CA ILE A 75 -1.52 -11.85 14.04
C ILE A 75 -0.35 -11.25 13.26
N CYS A 76 0.30 -12.08 12.45
CA CYS A 76 1.40 -11.69 11.59
C CYS A 76 0.93 -11.68 10.13
N CYS A 77 0.98 -10.52 9.46
CA CYS A 77 0.39 -10.31 8.15
C CYS A 77 1.45 -10.20 7.04
N TYR A 78 1.23 -10.86 5.91
CA TYR A 78 2.14 -10.91 4.76
C TYR A 78 1.43 -10.59 3.44
N PRO A 79 2.14 -10.08 2.43
CA PRO A 79 3.50 -9.53 2.53
C PRO A 79 3.51 -8.25 3.37
N HIS A 80 4.67 -7.93 3.97
CA HIS A 80 4.95 -6.60 4.51
C HIS A 80 4.91 -5.51 3.42
#